data_AF-A0A7J9JQI5-F1
#
_entry.id   AF-A0A7J9JQI5-F1
#
_cell.length_a   1.000
_cell.length_b   1.000
_cell.length_c   1.000
_cell.angle_alpha   90.00
_cell.angle_beta   90.00
_cell.angle_gamma   90.00
#
_symmetry.space_group_name_H-M   'P 1'
#
loop_
_entity.id
_entity.type
_entity.pdbx_description
1 polymer ?
#
loop_
_entity_poly.entity_id
_entity_poly.type
_entity_poly.pdbx_seq_one_letter_code
_entity_poly.pdbx_strand_id
1 'polypeptide(L)'
;MDSSRRAVESYWRSRMIDGATSDEDKVTPVYKLEEICELLRSSHVSIVKEVSEFILKRLDHKSPIVKQKALRLIKYAVGKSGVEFRREMQRNSVAVRQLIHYKGQLDPLKGDAPNKAVRETAREAISAIFAEDNNTSKPYPADDFNKRIEGFGNTNFEMPPNEKKSFLSDVVGIGSASIKQGISSFTQGPSLR
;
A
#
# COMPACT_ATOMS: atom_id res chain seq x y z
N MET A 1 -37.70 -14.74 3.10
CA MET A 1 -36.65 -14.31 4.06
C MET A 1 -35.26 -14.26 3.42
N ASP A 2 -34.90 -15.20 2.54
CA ASP A 2 -33.56 -15.25 1.94
C ASP A 2 -33.25 -14.12 0.95
N SER A 3 -34.26 -13.64 0.21
CA SER A 3 -34.09 -12.50 -0.70
C SER A 3 -33.68 -11.21 0.04
N SER A 4 -34.34 -10.92 1.17
CA SER A 4 -34.04 -9.74 1.99
C SER A 4 -32.63 -9.81 2.59
N ARG A 5 -32.19 -10.99 3.05
CA ARG A 5 -30.82 -11.19 3.56
C ARG A 5 -29.77 -10.94 2.48
N ARG A 6 -29.94 -11.52 1.29
CA ARG A 6 -29.02 -11.30 0.15
C ARG A 6 -28.96 -9.84 -0.27
N ALA A 7 -30.09 -9.14 -0.28
CA ALA A 7 -30.14 -7.72 -0.61
C ALA A 7 -29.36 -6.86 0.41
N VAL A 8 -29.49 -7.17 1.72
CA VAL A 8 -28.74 -6.49 2.78
C VAL A 8 -27.23 -6.76 2.63
N GLU A 9 -26.82 -7.99 2.38
CA GLU A 9 -25.41 -8.34 2.18
C GLU A 9 -24.82 -7.68 0.94
N SER A 10 -25.57 -7.64 -0.16
CA SER A 10 -25.20 -6.92 -1.38
C SER A 10 -25.03 -5.42 -1.13
N TYR A 11 -25.97 -4.82 -0.39
CA TYR A 11 -25.87 -3.42 0.00
C TYR A 11 -24.61 -3.14 0.86
N TRP A 12 -24.31 -3.99 1.84
CA TRP A 12 -23.10 -3.86 2.66
C TRP A 12 -21.83 -3.93 1.83
N ARG A 13 -21.75 -4.87 0.87
CA ARG A 13 -20.62 -4.98 -0.06
C ARG A 13 -20.48 -3.73 -0.92
N SER A 14 -21.57 -3.17 -1.41
CA SER A 14 -21.56 -1.90 -2.14
C SER A 14 -21.05 -0.73 -1.29
N ARG A 15 -21.52 -0.64 -0.04
CA ARG A 15 -21.10 0.41 0.92
C ARG A 15 -19.62 0.33 1.29
N MET A 16 -19.06 -0.87 1.37
CA MET A 16 -17.63 -1.06 1.59
C MET A 16 -16.81 -0.45 0.43
N ILE A 17 -17.24 -0.66 -0.82
CA ILE A 17 -16.60 -0.05 -2.00
C ILE A 17 -16.74 1.48 -1.99
N ASP A 18 -17.92 2.02 -1.66
CA ASP A 18 -18.11 3.46 -1.50
C ASP A 18 -17.17 4.05 -0.44
N GLY A 19 -17.02 3.36 0.69
CA GLY A 19 -16.16 3.79 1.80
C GLY A 19 -14.66 3.77 1.47
N ALA A 20 -14.22 2.88 0.57
CA ALA A 20 -12.86 2.83 0.06
C ALA A 20 -12.62 3.83 -1.10
N THR A 21 -13.68 4.31 -1.73
CA THR A 21 -13.61 5.21 -2.90
C THR A 21 -14.38 6.51 -2.66
N SER A 22 -14.35 7.02 -1.43
CA SER A 22 -15.02 8.26 -1.04
C SER A 22 -14.42 9.47 -1.76
N ASP A 23 -15.24 10.48 -2.03
CA ASP A 23 -14.86 11.73 -2.70
C ASP A 23 -14.16 12.71 -1.74
N GLU A 24 -13.16 12.21 -1.04
CA GLU A 24 -12.34 12.96 -0.12
C GLU A 24 -10.90 12.92 -0.61
N ASP A 25 -10.18 14.02 -0.49
CA ASP A 25 -8.79 14.12 -0.97
C ASP A 25 -7.80 13.22 -0.20
N LYS A 26 -8.21 12.70 0.97
CA LYS A 26 -7.38 11.78 1.74
C LYS A 26 -7.23 10.43 1.03
N VAL A 27 -6.02 9.89 1.10
CA VAL A 27 -5.71 8.56 0.57
C VAL A 27 -6.51 7.50 1.33
N THR A 28 -7.03 6.51 0.61
CA THR A 28 -7.72 5.36 1.22
C THR A 28 -6.73 4.56 2.07
N PRO A 29 -7.00 4.37 3.37
CA PRO A 29 -6.16 3.54 4.22
C PRO A 29 -6.04 2.11 3.70
N VAL A 30 -4.85 1.52 3.81
CA VAL A 30 -4.57 0.18 3.28
C VAL A 30 -5.48 -0.88 3.88
N TYR A 31 -5.83 -0.78 5.17
CA TYR A 31 -6.71 -1.76 5.82
C TYR A 31 -8.09 -1.88 5.14
N LYS A 32 -8.64 -0.79 4.58
CA LYS A 32 -9.91 -0.83 3.83
C LYS A 32 -9.76 -1.56 2.50
N LEU A 33 -8.60 -1.44 1.87
CA LEU A 33 -8.31 -2.16 0.63
C LEU A 33 -8.09 -3.65 0.91
N GLU A 34 -7.42 -3.97 2.02
CA GLU A 34 -7.18 -5.36 2.43
C GLU A 34 -8.48 -6.06 2.83
N GLU A 35 -9.41 -5.39 3.52
CA GLU A 35 -10.75 -5.93 3.83
C GLU A 35 -11.51 -6.34 2.55
N ILE A 36 -11.42 -5.52 1.49
CA ILE A 36 -12.00 -5.86 0.18
C ILE A 36 -11.28 -7.05 -0.46
N CYS A 37 -9.95 -7.11 -0.36
CA CYS A 37 -9.17 -8.23 -0.91
C CYS A 37 -9.48 -9.55 -0.20
N GLU A 38 -9.64 -9.51 1.12
CA GLU A 38 -10.04 -10.66 1.93
C GLU A 38 -11.40 -11.17 1.50
N LEU A 39 -12.40 -10.27 1.40
CA LEU A 39 -13.73 -10.64 0.92
C LEU A 39 -13.67 -11.30 -0.46
N LEU A 40 -12.93 -10.73 -1.41
CA LEU A 40 -12.82 -11.28 -2.76
C LEU A 40 -12.15 -12.66 -2.77
N ARG A 41 -11.15 -12.89 -1.91
CA ARG A 41 -10.42 -14.15 -1.82
C ARG A 41 -11.24 -15.26 -1.16
N SER A 42 -12.03 -14.93 -0.15
CA SER A 42 -12.80 -15.89 0.63
C SER A 42 -14.19 -16.20 0.06
N SER A 43 -14.62 -15.45 -0.96
CA SER A 43 -15.99 -15.53 -1.48
C SER A 43 -16.12 -16.37 -2.76
N HIS A 44 -17.33 -16.87 -2.97
CA HIS A 44 -17.71 -17.54 -4.22
C HIS A 44 -17.67 -16.58 -5.42
N VAL A 45 -17.44 -17.12 -6.62
CA VAL A 45 -17.31 -16.36 -7.89
C VAL A 45 -18.49 -15.41 -8.16
N SER A 46 -19.71 -15.76 -7.73
CA SER A 46 -20.88 -14.88 -7.85
C SER A 46 -20.74 -13.57 -7.05
N ILE A 47 -20.13 -13.64 -5.86
CA ILE A 47 -19.86 -12.48 -5.02
C ILE A 47 -18.70 -11.67 -5.61
N VAL A 48 -17.65 -12.34 -6.09
CA VAL A 48 -16.52 -11.68 -6.77
C VAL A 48 -17.02 -10.87 -7.96
N LYS A 49 -17.91 -11.44 -8.77
CA LYS A 49 -18.55 -10.74 -9.89
C LYS A 49 -19.32 -9.49 -9.43
N GLU A 50 -20.18 -9.64 -8.42
CA GLU A 50 -20.98 -8.51 -7.91
C GLU A 50 -20.09 -7.38 -7.34
N VAL A 51 -19.06 -7.73 -6.56
CA VAL A 51 -18.11 -6.74 -6.01
C VAL A 51 -17.31 -6.08 -7.13
N SER A 52 -16.93 -6.84 -8.16
CA SER A 52 -16.27 -6.30 -9.36
C SER A 52 -17.15 -5.27 -10.07
N GLU A 53 -18.46 -5.55 -10.22
CA GLU A 53 -19.43 -4.60 -10.80
C GLU A 53 -19.53 -3.32 -9.97
N PHE A 54 -19.55 -3.41 -8.63
CA PHE A 54 -19.54 -2.23 -7.77
C PHE A 54 -18.27 -1.39 -7.96
N ILE A 55 -17.10 -2.02 -8.05
CA ILE A 55 -15.82 -1.32 -8.29
C ILE A 55 -15.83 -0.65 -9.66
N LEU A 56 -16.23 -1.38 -10.71
CA LEU A 56 -16.29 -0.86 -12.08
C LEU A 56 -17.24 0.33 -12.20
N LYS A 57 -18.39 0.30 -11.52
CA LYS A 57 -19.34 1.43 -11.47
C LYS A 57 -18.72 2.70 -10.90
N ARG A 58 -17.71 2.60 -10.02
CA ARG A 58 -16.99 3.79 -9.51
C ARG A 58 -16.13 4.47 -10.58
N LEU A 59 -15.74 3.76 -11.64
CA LEU A 59 -15.00 4.33 -12.77
C LEU A 59 -15.84 5.31 -13.59
N ASP A 60 -17.17 5.23 -13.51
CA ASP A 60 -18.11 6.15 -14.18
C ASP A 60 -18.51 7.36 -13.32
N HIS A 61 -18.01 7.45 -12.08
CA HIS A 61 -18.37 8.53 -11.16
C HIS A 61 -17.93 9.93 -11.67
N LYS A 62 -18.67 10.99 -11.35
CA LYS A 62 -18.37 12.36 -11.82
C LYS A 62 -17.05 12.91 -11.30
N SER A 63 -16.73 12.61 -10.03
CA SER A 63 -15.49 13.07 -9.40
C SER A 63 -14.26 12.30 -9.91
N PRO A 64 -13.18 13.01 -10.31
CA PRO A 64 -11.92 12.38 -10.67
C PRO A 64 -11.25 11.66 -9.48
N ILE A 65 -11.48 12.12 -8.25
CA ILE A 65 -10.92 11.51 -7.04
C ILE A 65 -11.49 10.10 -6.86
N VAL A 66 -12.79 9.93 -7.03
CA VAL A 66 -13.47 8.63 -6.93
C VAL A 66 -12.95 7.66 -8.00
N LYS A 67 -12.86 8.12 -9.25
CA LYS A 67 -12.31 7.31 -10.35
C LYS A 67 -10.88 6.87 -10.03
N GLN A 68 -10.04 7.80 -9.55
CA GLN A 68 -8.65 7.52 -9.20
C GLN A 68 -8.53 6.49 -8.07
N LYS A 69 -9.33 6.61 -7.01
CA LYS A 69 -9.36 5.64 -5.90
C LYS A 69 -9.83 4.26 -6.34
N ALA A 70 -10.83 4.18 -7.22
CA ALA A 70 -11.27 2.92 -7.80
C ALA A 70 -10.17 2.25 -8.62
N LEU A 71 -9.42 3.02 -9.42
CA LEU A 71 -8.25 2.52 -10.16
C LEU A 71 -7.14 2.02 -9.22
N ARG A 72 -6.86 2.74 -8.12
CA ARG A 72 -5.91 2.29 -7.09
C ARG A 72 -6.34 0.99 -6.44
N LEU A 73 -7.64 0.84 -6.14
CA LEU A 73 -8.20 -0.38 -5.58
C LEU A 73 -8.02 -1.55 -6.56
N ILE A 74 -8.36 -1.38 -7.84
CA ILE A 74 -8.15 -2.41 -8.87
C ILE A 74 -6.68 -2.83 -8.92
N LYS A 75 -5.76 -1.86 -9.02
CA LYS A 75 -4.31 -2.12 -9.04
C LYS A 75 -3.86 -2.94 -7.82
N TYR A 76 -4.36 -2.59 -6.63
CA TYR A 76 -4.01 -3.27 -5.38
C TYR A 76 -4.59 -4.69 -5.31
N ALA A 77 -5.86 -4.83 -5.68
CA ALA A 77 -6.63 -6.05 -5.48
C ALA A 77 -6.29 -7.16 -6.48
N VAL A 78 -5.93 -6.84 -7.73
CA VAL A 78 -5.63 -7.84 -8.77
C VAL A 78 -4.53 -8.82 -8.34
N GLY A 79 -3.51 -8.33 -7.64
CA GLY A 79 -2.40 -9.17 -7.16
C GLY A 79 -2.68 -9.91 -5.84
N LYS A 80 -3.84 -9.71 -5.21
CA LYS A 80 -4.15 -10.14 -3.83
C LYS A 80 -5.46 -10.91 -3.65
N SER A 81 -6.39 -10.80 -4.61
CA SER A 81 -7.81 -11.18 -4.45
C SER A 81 -8.20 -12.48 -5.17
N GLY A 82 -7.22 -13.24 -5.66
CA GLY A 82 -7.44 -14.48 -6.40
C GLY A 82 -7.65 -14.29 -7.91
N VAL A 83 -7.57 -15.41 -8.65
CA VAL A 83 -7.59 -15.43 -10.12
C VAL A 83 -8.94 -14.99 -10.71
N GLU A 84 -10.04 -15.22 -10.00
CA GLU A 84 -11.38 -14.87 -10.47
C GLU A 84 -11.58 -13.36 -10.56
N PHE A 85 -11.09 -12.60 -9.57
CA PHE A 85 -11.14 -11.13 -9.63
C PHE A 85 -10.28 -10.59 -10.77
N ARG A 86 -9.06 -11.13 -10.97
CA ARG A 86 -8.21 -10.76 -12.10
C ARG A 86 -8.92 -11.01 -13.43
N ARG A 87 -9.59 -12.15 -13.61
CA ARG A 87 -10.37 -12.48 -14.81
C ARG A 87 -11.50 -11.49 -15.04
N GLU A 88 -12.24 -11.10 -14.01
CA GLU A 88 -13.29 -10.07 -14.11
C GLU A 88 -12.73 -8.72 -14.57
N MET A 89 -11.56 -8.30 -14.03
CA MET A 89 -10.90 -7.06 -14.45
C MET A 89 -10.36 -7.14 -15.89
N GLN A 90 -9.88 -8.30 -16.33
CA GLN A 90 -9.44 -8.51 -17.72
C GLN A 90 -10.61 -8.41 -18.70
N ARG A 91 -11.74 -9.10 -18.41
CA ARG A 91 -12.98 -9.05 -19.19
C ARG A 91 -13.51 -7.64 -19.36
N ASN A 92 -13.46 -6.83 -18.29
CA ASN A 92 -13.97 -5.47 -18.26
C ASN A 92 -12.88 -4.40 -18.44
N SER A 93 -11.70 -4.78 -18.94
CA SER A 93 -10.54 -3.88 -19.03
C SER A 93 -10.77 -2.63 -19.90
N VAL A 94 -11.76 -2.67 -20.80
CA VAL A 94 -12.13 -1.52 -21.64
C VAL A 94 -12.49 -0.29 -20.80
N ALA A 95 -13.23 -0.46 -19.70
CA ALA A 95 -13.60 0.65 -18.81
C ALA A 95 -12.36 1.33 -18.21
N VAL A 96 -11.33 0.55 -17.85
CA VAL A 96 -10.06 1.08 -17.35
C VAL A 96 -9.26 1.76 -18.46
N ARG A 97 -9.20 1.17 -19.67
CA ARG A 97 -8.45 1.74 -20.80
C ARG A 97 -9.00 3.10 -21.24
N GLN A 98 -10.32 3.29 -21.21
CA GLN A 98 -10.95 4.57 -21.55
C GLN A 98 -10.46 5.71 -20.65
N LEU A 99 -10.10 5.43 -19.40
CA LEU A 99 -9.60 6.43 -18.45
C LEU A 99 -8.14 6.86 -18.70
N ILE A 100 -7.37 6.18 -19.55
CA ILE A 100 -6.00 6.58 -19.92
C ILE A 100 -6.00 7.94 -20.64
N HIS A 101 -7.08 8.24 -21.36
CA HIS A 101 -7.27 9.51 -22.07
C HIS A 101 -8.28 10.43 -21.38
N TYR A 102 -8.54 10.22 -20.09
CA TYR A 102 -9.54 10.97 -19.34
C TYR A 102 -9.28 12.49 -19.34
N LYS A 103 -10.31 13.24 -19.72
CA LYS A 103 -10.36 14.71 -19.69
C LYS A 103 -11.59 15.14 -18.91
N GLY A 104 -11.38 15.53 -17.65
CA GLY A 104 -12.42 16.08 -16.77
C GLY A 104 -12.43 17.60 -16.77
N GLN A 105 -13.29 18.18 -15.93
CA GLN A 105 -13.23 19.60 -15.60
C GLN A 105 -11.94 19.89 -14.82
N LEU A 106 -11.40 21.10 -14.98
CA LEU A 106 -10.24 21.55 -14.20
C LEU A 106 -10.69 21.89 -12.78
N ASP A 107 -9.95 21.40 -11.80
CA ASP A 107 -10.18 21.75 -10.41
C ASP A 107 -9.80 23.22 -10.17
N PRO A 108 -10.61 24.02 -9.44
CA PRO A 108 -10.33 25.44 -9.22
C PRO A 108 -9.00 25.72 -8.51
N LEU A 109 -8.53 24.79 -7.68
CA LEU A 109 -7.31 24.94 -6.87
C LEU A 109 -6.15 24.07 -7.42
N LYS A 110 -6.46 22.88 -7.91
CA LYS A 110 -5.48 21.86 -8.34
C LYS A 110 -5.31 21.75 -9.86
N GLY A 111 -6.10 22.49 -10.64
CA GLY A 111 -6.08 22.44 -12.10
C GLY A 111 -6.34 21.02 -12.64
N ASP A 112 -5.50 20.56 -13.55
CA ASP A 112 -5.61 19.23 -14.17
C ASP A 112 -5.05 18.10 -13.29
N ALA A 113 -4.45 18.39 -12.12
CA ALA A 113 -3.77 17.38 -11.32
C ALA A 113 -4.64 16.15 -10.98
N PRO A 114 -5.93 16.29 -10.57
CA PRO A 114 -6.80 15.14 -10.32
C PRO A 114 -7.06 14.30 -11.58
N ASN A 115 -7.28 14.94 -12.73
CA ASN A 115 -7.53 14.25 -14.00
C ASN A 115 -6.25 13.55 -14.49
N LYS A 116 -5.08 14.19 -14.33
CA LYS A 116 -3.78 13.58 -14.60
C LYS A 116 -3.56 12.34 -13.74
N ALA A 117 -3.88 12.41 -12.44
CA ALA A 117 -3.77 11.27 -11.54
C ALA A 117 -4.65 10.08 -11.99
N VAL A 118 -5.86 10.33 -12.49
CA VAL A 118 -6.70 9.29 -13.11
C VAL A 118 -5.99 8.63 -14.29
N ARG A 119 -5.44 9.42 -15.23
CA ARG A 119 -4.75 8.89 -16.42
C ARG A 119 -3.53 8.04 -16.06
N GLU A 120 -2.69 8.51 -15.14
CA GLU A 120 -1.50 7.75 -14.71
C GLU A 120 -1.89 6.46 -14.00
N THR A 121 -2.84 6.54 -13.05
CA THR A 121 -3.28 5.36 -12.29
C THR A 121 -3.98 4.34 -13.22
N ALA A 122 -4.67 4.79 -14.26
CA ALA A 122 -5.29 3.90 -15.24
C ALA A 122 -4.23 3.09 -16.02
N ARG A 123 -3.10 3.71 -16.39
CA ARG A 123 -2.00 2.99 -17.04
C ARG A 123 -1.41 1.93 -16.10
N GLU A 124 -1.14 2.30 -14.85
CA GLU A 124 -0.63 1.36 -13.85
C GLU A 124 -1.61 0.21 -13.58
N ALA A 125 -2.91 0.50 -13.51
CA ALA A 125 -3.94 -0.51 -13.30
C ALA A 125 -4.02 -1.49 -14.49
N ILE A 126 -3.95 -1.01 -15.74
CA ILE A 126 -3.88 -1.88 -16.92
C ILE A 126 -2.63 -2.75 -16.87
N SER A 127 -1.47 -2.18 -16.56
CA SER A 127 -0.24 -2.96 -16.39
C SER A 127 -0.40 -4.06 -15.33
N ALA A 128 -1.04 -3.76 -14.20
CA ALA A 128 -1.29 -4.75 -13.14
C ALA A 128 -2.29 -5.85 -13.57
N ILE A 129 -3.38 -5.50 -14.27
CA ILE A 129 -4.39 -6.45 -14.76
C ILE A 129 -3.78 -7.53 -15.66
N PHE A 130 -2.84 -7.13 -16.52
CA PHE A 130 -2.19 -7.99 -17.51
C PHE A 130 -0.76 -8.38 -17.16
N ALA A 131 -0.29 -8.10 -15.94
CA ALA A 131 1.01 -8.57 -15.50
C ALA A 131 0.99 -10.10 -15.39
N GLU A 132 2.02 -10.76 -15.93
CA GLU A 132 2.22 -12.21 -15.80
C GLU A 132 2.22 -12.62 -14.31
N ASP A 133 1.55 -13.74 -14.01
CA ASP A 133 1.49 -14.31 -12.67
C ASP A 133 2.86 -14.90 -12.29
N ASN A 134 3.79 -14.05 -11.88
CA ASN A 134 5.02 -14.48 -11.21
C ASN A 134 4.77 -15.01 -9.78
N ASN A 135 3.50 -15.03 -9.34
CA ASN A 135 3.07 -15.30 -7.97
C ASN A 135 2.52 -16.72 -7.75
N THR A 136 2.79 -17.68 -8.64
CA THR A 136 2.42 -19.08 -8.40
C THR A 136 3.38 -19.80 -7.44
N SER A 137 4.43 -19.14 -6.92
CA SER A 137 5.48 -19.77 -6.10
C SER A 137 5.76 -19.12 -4.73
N LYS A 138 5.03 -18.07 -4.33
CA LYS A 138 5.12 -17.55 -2.96
C LYS A 138 3.72 -17.34 -2.39
N PRO A 139 3.27 -18.13 -1.39
CA PRO A 139 2.20 -17.67 -0.53
C PRO A 139 2.66 -16.31 0.03
N TYR A 140 1.82 -15.28 -0.12
CA TYR A 140 2.02 -14.05 0.63
C TYR A 140 2.20 -14.47 2.09
N PRO A 141 3.32 -14.11 2.75
CA PRO A 141 3.37 -14.30 4.19
C PRO A 141 2.15 -13.57 4.74
N ALA A 142 1.36 -14.26 5.54
CA ALA A 142 0.39 -13.57 6.38
C ALA A 142 1.23 -12.59 7.19
N ASP A 143 1.23 -11.32 6.80
CA ASP A 143 1.83 -10.25 7.57
C ASP A 143 0.97 -10.16 8.83
N ASP A 144 1.37 -10.92 9.85
CA ASP A 144 0.96 -10.76 11.24
C ASP A 144 1.37 -9.35 11.67
N PHE A 145 0.56 -8.35 11.31
CA PHE A 145 0.71 -6.96 11.78
C PHE A 145 0.61 -6.84 13.31
N ASN A 146 0.34 -7.94 14.02
CA ASN A 146 0.33 -8.05 15.48
C ASN A 146 1.67 -8.50 16.10
N LYS A 147 2.73 -8.75 15.33
CA LYS A 147 4.04 -9.02 15.91
C LYS A 147 4.70 -7.71 16.38
N ARG A 148 4.50 -7.46 17.66
CA ARG A 148 5.21 -6.50 18.52
C ARG A 148 6.69 -6.45 18.13
N ILE A 149 7.19 -5.25 17.85
CA ILE A 149 8.60 -4.96 17.56
C ILE A 149 9.45 -5.56 18.69
N GLU A 150 10.12 -6.68 18.43
CA GLU A 150 11.14 -7.21 19.30
C GLU A 150 12.42 -6.42 19.02
N GLY A 151 12.73 -5.50 19.93
CA GLY A 151 13.96 -4.73 19.91
C GLY A 151 15.18 -5.65 20.00
N PHE A 152 16.19 -5.34 19.19
CA PHE A 152 17.48 -6.03 19.18
C PHE A 152 18.21 -5.80 20.52
N GLY A 153 17.95 -6.68 21.49
CA GLY A 153 18.64 -6.73 22.78
C GLY A 153 19.79 -7.73 22.71
N ASN A 154 21.00 -7.22 22.92
CA ASN A 154 22.28 -7.95 22.93
C ASN A 154 22.22 -9.24 23.79
N THR A 155 22.18 -10.41 23.16
CA THR A 155 22.28 -11.70 23.87
C THR A 155 23.75 -12.09 24.06
N ASN A 156 24.13 -12.20 25.33
CA ASN A 156 25.19 -13.05 25.88
C ASN A 156 26.62 -12.82 25.37
N PHE A 157 27.36 -11.95 26.07
CA PHE A 157 28.82 -12.08 26.13
C PHE A 157 29.16 -13.11 27.21
N GLU A 158 29.53 -14.32 26.79
CA GLU A 158 30.05 -15.38 27.65
C GLU A 158 31.54 -15.14 27.90
N MET A 159 31.91 -14.97 29.17
CA MET A 159 33.28 -14.75 29.61
C MET A 159 33.98 -16.10 29.79
N PRO A 160 35.08 -16.40 29.08
CA PRO A 160 35.83 -17.63 29.33
C PRO A 160 36.61 -17.54 30.64
N PRO A 161 36.80 -18.67 31.36
CA PRO A 161 37.47 -18.67 32.64
C PRO A 161 38.98 -18.51 32.49
N ASN A 162 39.50 -17.71 33.41
CA ASN A 162 40.89 -17.34 33.66
C ASN A 162 41.86 -18.55 33.71
N GLU A 163 42.88 -18.55 32.85
CA GLU A 163 44.16 -19.20 33.15
C GLU A 163 45.29 -18.18 33.22
N LYS A 164 45.85 -18.06 34.42
CA LYS A 164 47.06 -17.30 34.73
C LYS A 164 48.26 -17.94 34.05
N LYS A 165 48.86 -17.29 33.05
CA LYS A 165 50.32 -17.33 32.81
C LYS A 165 50.81 -15.99 32.29
N SER A 166 51.60 -15.33 33.13
CA SER A 166 52.36 -14.13 32.83
C SER A 166 53.54 -14.49 31.95
N PHE A 167 53.70 -13.81 30.81
CA PHE A 167 55.01 -13.61 30.18
C PHE A 167 55.08 -12.17 29.66
N LEU A 168 55.93 -11.41 30.32
CA LEU A 168 56.37 -10.07 29.93
C LEU A 168 57.10 -10.17 28.58
N SER A 169 56.75 -9.30 27.64
CA SER A 169 57.72 -8.70 26.71
C SER A 169 57.09 -7.51 26.01
N ASP A 170 57.72 -6.36 26.20
CA ASP A 170 57.62 -5.17 25.38
C ASP A 170 57.59 -5.48 23.88
N VAL A 171 56.75 -4.78 23.13
CA VAL A 171 57.13 -4.13 21.86
C VAL A 171 56.20 -2.92 21.65
N VAL A 172 56.85 -1.81 21.34
CA VAL A 172 56.33 -0.48 21.01
C VAL A 172 55.52 -0.49 19.69
N GLY A 173 54.47 0.32 19.64
CA GLY A 173 53.79 0.74 18.41
C GLY A 173 52.54 1.57 18.72
N ILE A 174 52.67 2.83 19.16
CA ILE A 174 52.62 4.02 18.29
C ILE A 174 51.56 3.88 17.19
N GLY A 175 50.42 4.57 17.36
CA GLY A 175 49.35 4.57 16.37
C GLY A 175 48.18 5.47 16.75
N SER A 176 48.45 6.76 16.88
CA SER A 176 47.49 7.84 17.14
C SER A 176 46.32 7.89 16.15
N ALA A 177 45.09 8.03 16.66
CA ALA A 177 44.01 8.73 15.95
C ALA A 177 43.00 9.32 16.95
N SER A 178 43.17 10.61 17.23
CA SER A 178 42.23 11.47 17.94
C SER A 178 40.87 11.51 17.25
N ILE A 179 39.80 11.16 17.95
CA ILE A 179 38.44 11.61 17.63
C ILE A 179 38.03 12.61 18.70
N LYS A 180 38.20 13.89 18.41
CA LYS A 180 37.64 15.00 19.19
C LYS A 180 36.92 15.98 18.26
N GLN A 181 35.66 16.20 18.64
CA GLN A 181 34.88 17.43 18.54
C GLN A 181 34.19 17.80 17.23
N GLY A 182 32.89 18.08 17.36
CA GLY A 182 32.08 18.74 16.35
C GLY A 182 30.60 18.91 16.73
N ILE A 183 30.28 19.40 17.95
CA ILE A 183 28.97 19.98 18.24
C ILE A 183 29.14 21.41 18.76
N SER A 184 28.81 22.38 17.91
CA SER A 184 28.61 23.77 18.31
C SER A 184 27.32 24.27 17.68
N SER A 185 26.27 24.26 18.49
CA SER A 185 25.00 24.93 18.29
C SER A 185 25.18 26.43 18.59
N PHE A 186 25.05 27.28 17.57
CA PHE A 186 24.94 28.73 17.74
C PHE A 186 23.53 29.19 17.37
N THR A 187 22.88 29.80 18.35
CA THR A 187 21.56 30.43 18.32
C THR A 187 21.65 31.86 17.75
N GLN A 188 20.59 32.25 17.03
CA GLN A 188 20.38 33.57 16.41
C GLN A 188 20.21 34.73 17.41
N GLY A 189 20.54 35.94 16.94
CA GLY A 189 19.92 37.19 17.41
C GLY A 189 20.56 38.44 16.78
N PRO A 190 19.83 39.26 16.00
CA PRO A 190 20.26 40.60 15.61
C PRO A 190 19.66 41.65 16.56
N SER A 191 20.41 42.70 16.92
CA SER A 191 19.82 43.93 17.44
C SER A 191 20.63 45.16 17.05
N LEU A 192 19.88 46.21 16.74
CA LEU A 192 20.31 47.50 16.21
C LEU A 192 21.00 48.37 17.27
N ARG A 193 22.07 49.05 16.89
CA ARG A 193 22.17 50.53 16.73
C ARG A 193 23.61 50.94 16.46
#